data_AF-A0AAN6EQX2-F1
#
_entry.id   AF-A0AAN6EQX2-F1
#
_cell.length_a   1.000
_cell.length_b   1.000
_cell.length_c   1.000
_cell.angle_alpha   90.00
_cell.angle_beta   90.00
_cell.angle_gamma   90.00
#
_symmetry.space_group_name_H-M   'P 1'
#
loop_
_entity.id
_entity.type
_entity.pdbx_description
1 polymer ?
#
loop_
_entity_poly.entity_id
_entity_poly.type
_entity_poly.pdbx_seq_one_letter_code
_entity_poly.pdbx_strand_id
1 'polypeptide(L)'
;MAKSKNSSQHNQSKKAHKNGYGRPFHPQSRAQVAGRISHGKNGRETNIDFTYSIKKPKTHRYPSLKGTDPKFRRNHRHALHGTMKALKEVKEGKRDSA
;
A
#
# COMPACT_ATOMS: atom_id res chain seq x y z
N MET A 1 -53.41 15.61 0.14
CA MET A 1 -52.01 15.45 0.62
C MET A 1 -51.08 15.47 -0.60
N ALA A 2 -50.07 16.34 -0.62
CA ALA A 2 -49.12 16.38 -1.74
C ALA A 2 -48.16 15.17 -1.65
N LYS A 3 -47.92 14.50 -2.78
CA LYS A 3 -46.98 13.37 -2.86
C LYS A 3 -45.54 13.89 -2.92
N SER A 4 -44.64 13.33 -2.11
CA SER A 4 -43.21 13.65 -2.12
C SER A 4 -42.46 12.84 -3.19
N LYS A 5 -41.22 13.24 -3.51
CA LYS A 5 -40.31 12.44 -4.36
C LYS A 5 -39.81 11.22 -3.60
N ASN A 6 -39.81 10.07 -4.26
CA ASN A 6 -39.56 8.77 -3.65
C ASN A 6 -38.06 8.52 -3.38
N SER A 7 -37.21 8.74 -4.39
CA SER A 7 -35.75 8.57 -4.33
C SER A 7 -35.10 9.33 -5.50
N SER A 8 -33.91 9.90 -5.31
CA SER A 8 -33.17 10.59 -6.37
C SER A 8 -31.66 10.46 -6.20
N GLN A 9 -31.00 10.05 -7.29
CA GLN A 9 -29.54 10.01 -7.40
C GLN A 9 -28.95 11.36 -7.84
N HIS A 10 -29.78 12.41 -7.96
CA HIS A 10 -29.33 13.72 -8.40
C HIS A 10 -28.22 14.25 -7.46
N ASN A 11 -27.13 14.72 -8.06
CA ASN A 11 -25.97 15.32 -7.37
C ASN A 11 -25.10 14.36 -6.53
N GLN A 12 -25.35 13.04 -6.55
CA GLN A 12 -24.60 12.08 -5.72
C GLN A 12 -23.14 11.93 -6.18
N SER A 13 -22.90 11.81 -7.49
CA SER A 13 -21.55 11.78 -8.05
C SER A 13 -20.77 13.05 -7.71
N LYS A 14 -21.35 14.24 -7.94
CA LYS A 14 -20.70 15.53 -7.62
C LYS A 14 -20.31 15.65 -6.14
N LYS A 15 -21.12 15.12 -5.22
CA LYS A 15 -20.79 15.05 -3.79
C LYS A 15 -19.65 14.08 -3.49
N ALA A 16 -19.66 12.88 -4.07
CA ALA A 16 -18.58 11.90 -3.91
C ALA A 16 -17.21 12.45 -4.35
N HIS A 17 -17.22 13.34 -5.36
CA HIS A 17 -16.01 13.93 -5.89
C HIS A 17 -15.51 15.21 -5.16
N LYS A 18 -16.28 15.77 -4.19
CA LYS A 18 -15.94 17.00 -3.45
C LYS A 18 -14.83 16.78 -2.40
N ASN A 19 -14.79 15.61 -1.77
CA ASN A 19 -13.94 15.34 -0.59
C ASN A 19 -12.52 14.85 -0.96
N GLY A 20 -12.10 15.02 -2.22
CA GLY A 20 -10.89 14.42 -2.81
C GLY A 20 -9.60 15.22 -2.72
N TYR A 21 -9.65 16.51 -2.37
CA TYR A 21 -8.48 17.40 -2.40
C TYR A 21 -7.56 17.15 -1.20
N GLY A 22 -6.63 16.20 -1.34
CA GLY A 22 -5.40 16.22 -0.54
C GLY A 22 -4.52 17.33 -1.09
N ARG A 23 -4.08 18.26 -0.25
CA ARG A 23 -3.17 19.35 -0.67
C ARG A 23 -1.96 18.73 -1.38
N PRO A 24 -1.54 19.24 -2.55
CA PRO A 24 -0.28 18.79 -3.16
C PRO A 24 0.84 19.08 -2.16
N PHE A 25 1.52 18.02 -1.73
CA PHE A 25 2.79 18.15 -1.01
C PHE A 25 3.73 18.91 -1.95
N HIS A 26 4.01 20.17 -1.63
CA HIS A 26 5.06 20.95 -2.28
C HIS A 26 6.37 20.56 -1.61
N PRO A 27 7.27 19.77 -2.24
CA PRO A 27 8.63 19.66 -1.73
C PRO A 27 9.31 21.02 -1.97
N GLN A 28 9.40 21.84 -0.92
CA GLN A 28 10.39 22.91 -0.92
C GLN A 28 11.78 22.25 -0.86
N SER A 29 12.63 22.67 -1.80
CA SER A 29 14.09 22.55 -1.83
C SER A 29 14.75 21.17 -1.71
N ARG A 30 15.14 20.61 -2.86
CA ARG A 30 16.47 19.98 -2.98
C ARG A 30 17.03 20.16 -4.39
N ALA A 31 17.37 21.41 -4.71
CA ALA A 31 18.30 21.69 -5.77
C ALA A 31 19.71 21.25 -5.31
N GLN A 32 20.45 20.65 -6.26
CA GLN A 32 21.91 20.42 -6.25
C GLN A 32 22.41 19.24 -5.42
N VAL A 33 22.70 18.10 -6.08
CA VAL A 33 24.04 17.49 -6.11
C VAL A 33 24.20 16.73 -7.44
N ALA A 34 25.37 16.93 -8.03
CA ALA A 34 25.91 16.44 -9.28
C ALA A 34 25.75 14.94 -9.57
N GLY A 35 25.80 14.60 -10.87
CA GLY A 35 26.17 13.25 -11.33
C GLY A 35 25.47 12.79 -12.61
N ARG A 36 25.99 13.20 -13.77
CA ARG A 36 25.78 12.48 -15.02
C ARG A 36 26.29 11.05 -14.86
N ILE A 37 25.43 10.04 -15.00
CA ILE A 37 25.76 8.79 -15.69
C ILE A 37 24.52 8.38 -16.50
N SER A 38 24.62 8.46 -17.82
CA SER A 38 23.65 7.94 -18.77
C SER A 38 23.72 6.41 -18.79
N HIS A 39 22.69 5.72 -18.31
CA HIS A 39 22.45 4.31 -18.63
C HIS A 39 20.94 4.05 -18.70
N GLY A 40 20.49 3.50 -19.83
CA GLY A 40 19.23 2.77 -19.95
C GLY A 40 17.94 3.60 -19.93
N LYS A 41 17.47 4.00 -21.12
CA LYS A 41 16.03 4.17 -21.35
C LYS A 41 15.37 2.80 -21.07
N ASN A 42 14.63 2.64 -19.98
CA ASN A 42 13.51 1.70 -19.82
C ASN A 42 12.95 1.78 -18.39
N GLY A 43 11.83 2.49 -18.22
CA GLY A 43 11.08 2.50 -16.97
C GLY A 43 10.07 3.62 -17.02
N ARG A 44 8.83 3.31 -17.40
CA ARG A 44 7.72 4.25 -17.38
C ARG A 44 7.53 4.73 -15.95
N GLU A 45 7.98 5.95 -15.63
CA GLU A 45 7.53 6.64 -14.42
C GLU A 45 6.05 7.02 -14.62
N THR A 46 5.15 6.08 -14.31
CA THR A 46 3.71 6.40 -14.23
C THR A 46 3.44 7.09 -12.90
N ASN A 47 3.90 8.34 -12.76
CA ASN A 47 3.38 9.27 -11.75
C ASN A 47 2.03 9.81 -12.24
N ILE A 48 1.01 8.96 -12.21
CA ILE A 48 -0.39 9.32 -12.49
C ILE A 48 -1.22 9.03 -11.24
N ASP A 49 -1.03 9.85 -10.22
CA ASP A 49 -1.94 9.93 -9.07
C ASP A 49 -2.27 11.39 -8.71
N PHE A 50 -2.27 12.27 -9.70
CA PHE A 50 -2.99 13.53 -9.59
C PHE A 50 -4.22 13.44 -10.47
N THR A 51 -5.36 13.74 -9.86
CA THR A 51 -6.71 13.92 -10.42
C THR A 51 -7.67 12.72 -10.33
N TYR A 52 -8.88 13.07 -9.91
CA TYR A 52 -10.11 12.26 -9.89
C TYR A 52 -10.40 11.41 -8.63
N SER A 53 -10.73 12.13 -7.56
CA SER A 53 -11.98 12.00 -6.80
C SER A 53 -12.69 10.62 -6.71
N ILE A 54 -13.09 10.28 -5.48
CA ILE A 54 -13.30 8.94 -4.87
C ILE A 54 -11.96 8.32 -4.43
N LYS A 55 -11.81 8.12 -3.12
CA LYS A 55 -10.56 7.61 -2.54
C LYS A 55 -10.48 6.10 -2.66
N LYS A 56 -9.39 5.61 -3.26
CA LYS A 56 -9.02 4.19 -3.21
C LYS A 56 -8.56 3.83 -1.80
N PRO A 57 -8.82 2.60 -1.31
CA PRO A 57 -8.27 2.16 -0.03
C PRO A 57 -6.74 2.19 -0.07
N LYS A 58 -6.11 2.53 1.05
CA LYS A 58 -4.65 2.48 1.16
C LYS A 58 -4.19 1.03 1.08
N THR A 59 -3.24 0.75 0.19
CA THR A 59 -2.60 -0.56 0.10
C THR A 59 -1.44 -0.63 1.10
N HIS A 60 -1.52 -1.55 2.05
CA HIS A 60 -0.39 -1.86 2.92
C HIS A 60 0.47 -2.95 2.29
N ARG A 61 1.79 -2.91 2.52
CA ARG A 61 2.75 -3.92 2.02
C ARG A 61 2.36 -5.34 2.43
N TYR A 62 1.76 -5.51 3.60
CA TYR A 62 1.32 -6.80 4.13
C TYR A 62 -0.17 -6.75 4.49
N PRO A 63 -1.04 -7.46 3.75
CA PRO A 63 -2.46 -7.61 4.12
C PRO A 63 -2.63 -8.64 5.24
N SER A 64 -3.78 -8.64 5.90
CA SER A 64 -4.09 -9.65 6.93
C SER A 64 -4.34 -11.02 6.31
N LEU A 65 -3.83 -12.09 6.94
CA LEU A 65 -4.14 -13.48 6.59
C LEU A 65 -5.47 -13.98 7.19
N LYS A 66 -6.42 -13.08 7.51
CA LYS A 66 -7.73 -13.47 8.05
C LYS A 66 -8.60 -13.99 6.90
N GLY A 67 -9.22 -15.15 7.09
CA GLY A 67 -10.01 -15.82 6.04
C GLY A 67 -9.20 -16.75 5.13
N THR A 68 -7.86 -16.75 5.22
CA THR A 68 -7.02 -17.77 4.59
C THR A 68 -7.21 -19.13 5.26
N ASP A 69 -7.04 -20.22 4.50
CA ASP A 69 -7.19 -21.60 4.98
C ASP A 69 -6.53 -21.82 6.35
N PRO A 70 -7.29 -22.31 7.36
CA PRO A 70 -6.74 -22.60 8.67
C PRO A 70 -5.53 -23.54 8.67
N LYS A 71 -5.45 -24.51 7.74
CA LYS A 71 -4.28 -25.42 7.69
C LYS A 71 -3.05 -24.68 7.17
N PHE A 72 -3.18 -23.91 6.09
CA PHE A 72 -2.13 -23.02 5.60
C PHE A 72 -1.64 -22.04 6.68
N ARG A 73 -2.54 -21.38 7.40
CA ARG A 73 -2.18 -20.43 8.46
C ARG A 73 -1.42 -21.09 9.61
N ARG A 74 -1.79 -22.33 9.98
CA ARG A 74 -1.08 -23.08 11.02
C ARG A 74 0.33 -23.43 10.56
N ASN A 75 0.47 -23.99 9.37
CA ASN A 75 1.78 -24.33 8.81
C ASN A 75 2.68 -23.09 8.68
N HIS A 76 2.15 -22.00 8.13
CA HIS A 76 2.89 -20.73 8.00
C HIS A 76 3.42 -20.24 9.36
N ARG A 77 2.60 -20.36 10.42
CA ARG A 77 3.05 -20.02 11.78
C ARG A 77 4.21 -20.91 12.25
N HIS A 78 4.12 -22.22 12.05
CA HIS A 78 5.18 -23.15 12.44
C HIS A 78 6.48 -22.90 11.66
N ALA A 79 6.38 -22.63 10.35
CA ALA A 79 7.53 -22.28 9.52
C ALA A 79 8.23 -21.00 10.03
N LEU A 80 7.47 -19.93 10.28
CA LEU A 80 8.02 -18.67 10.79
C LEU A 80 8.65 -18.83 12.19
N HIS A 81 8.05 -19.63 13.07
CA HIS A 81 8.66 -19.92 14.38
C HIS A 81 9.93 -20.76 14.25
N GLY A 82 9.96 -21.72 13.33
CA GLY A 82 11.13 -22.53 13.04
C GLY A 82 12.31 -21.69 12.54
N THR A 83 12.06 -20.79 11.58
CA THR A 83 13.11 -19.89 11.07
C THR A 83 13.61 -18.93 12.15
N MET A 84 12.71 -18.35 12.95
CA MET A 84 13.09 -17.48 14.06
C MET A 84 13.98 -18.20 15.09
N LYS A 85 13.65 -19.45 15.42
CA LYS A 85 14.46 -20.27 16.35
C LYS A 85 15.84 -20.59 15.77
N ALA A 86 15.90 -20.99 14.49
CA ALA A 86 17.17 -21.28 13.82
C ALA A 86 18.08 -20.06 13.76
N LEU A 87 17.54 -18.90 13.36
CA LEU A 87 18.29 -17.64 13.32
C LEU A 87 18.80 -17.23 14.71
N LYS A 88 18.00 -17.46 15.76
CA LYS A 88 18.41 -17.20 17.15
C LYS A 88 19.59 -18.08 17.56
N GLU A 89 19.55 -19.37 17.24
CA GLU A 89 20.61 -20.32 17.61
C GLU A 89 21.92 -20.06 16.84
N VAL A 90 21.84 -19.66 15.57
CA VAL A 90 23.01 -19.20 14.80
C VAL A 90 23.59 -17.93 15.44
N LYS A 91 22.74 -16.96 15.81
CA LYS A 91 23.19 -15.74 16.50
C LYS A 91 23.84 -16.03 17.87
N GLU A 92 23.34 -17.03 18.58
CA GLU A 92 23.89 -17.47 19.87
C GLU A 92 25.12 -18.38 19.72
N GLY A 93 25.59 -18.67 18.49
CA GLY A 93 26.74 -19.54 18.23
C GLY A 93 26.51 -21.01 18.58
N LYS A 94 25.26 -21.41 18.84
CA LYS A 94 24.87 -22.80 19.17
C LYS A 94 24.68 -23.66 17.92
N ARG A 95 24.69 -23.03 16.75
CA ARG A 95 24.64 -23.66 15.43
C ARG A 95 25.66 -23.00 14.54
N ASP A 96 26.43 -23.81 13.82
CA ASP A 96 27.32 -23.32 12.79
C ASP A 96 26.51 -22.63 11.69
N SER A 97 26.94 -21.44 11.30
CA SER A 97 26.41 -20.77 10.11
C SER A 97 26.87 -21.58 8.89
N ALA A 98 25.91 -22.19 8.19
CA ALA A 98 26.13 -22.82 6.90
C ALA A 98 26.59 -21.80 5.85
#